data_AF-A0AB38PAI1-F1
#
_entry.id   AF-A0AB38PAI1-F1
#
_cell.length_a   1.000
_cell.length_b   1.000
_cell.length_c   1.000
_cell.angle_alpha   90.00
_cell.angle_beta   90.00
_cell.angle_gamma   90.00
#
_symmetry.space_group_name_H-M   'P 1'
#
loop_
_entity.id
_entity.type
_entity.pdbx_description
1 polymer ?
#
loop_
_entity_poly.entity_id
_entity_poly.type
_entity_poly.pdbx_seq_one_letter_code
_entity_poly.pdbx_strand_id
1 'polypeptide(L)'
;MAYYSIGEVAERCGINPVTLRAWQRRYGLLKPQRSEGGHRQFDDEDILRIEEIKRLMKSGVSVGKVKALLENKEILTQSSWVVLQEEMLTVLRYANPTKLRAKIGEFRRDYAMDVLIDMIITPVRQKMNQDQNTVRHMASLLDGVLIEFAITSLVESRKKVGKDALLIGWECDDRTHLWLEAARLAWKGWHIDVLSEPIDSPRPELFPGQKIFVWTGKTPTARQQEQLDHWREQGFAVSFHGAE
;
A
#
# COMPACT_ATOMS: atom_id res chain seq x y z
N MET A 1 11.57 -37.87 8.23
CA MET A 1 11.36 -36.41 8.25
C MET A 1 12.56 -35.79 8.93
N ALA A 2 13.24 -34.86 8.27
CA ALA A 2 14.33 -34.11 8.91
C ALA A 2 13.73 -33.04 9.80
N TYR A 3 14.30 -32.85 10.99
CA TYR A 3 13.90 -31.80 11.92
C TYR A 3 14.98 -30.74 12.01
N TYR A 4 14.57 -29.48 11.96
CA TYR A 4 15.44 -28.32 11.97
C TYR A 4 15.17 -27.47 13.21
N SER A 5 16.21 -26.90 13.77
CA SER A 5 16.13 -25.87 14.79
C SER A 5 15.63 -24.54 14.19
N ILE A 6 15.18 -23.63 15.05
CA ILE A 6 14.75 -22.29 14.59
C ILE A 6 15.88 -21.51 13.90
N GLY A 7 17.15 -21.77 14.26
CA GLY A 7 18.31 -21.11 13.65
C GLY A 7 18.52 -21.57 12.23
N GLU A 8 18.49 -22.90 12.01
CA GLU A 8 18.62 -23.49 10.68
C GLU A 8 17.48 -23.06 9.76
N VAL A 9 16.22 -23.07 10.24
CA VAL A 9 15.07 -22.59 9.46
C VAL A 9 15.19 -21.11 9.14
N ALA A 10 15.61 -20.29 10.10
CA ALA A 10 15.81 -18.86 9.90
C ALA A 10 16.84 -18.58 8.79
N GLU A 11 17.96 -19.31 8.80
CA GLU A 11 18.99 -19.20 7.78
C GLU A 11 18.47 -19.66 6.41
N ARG A 12 17.84 -20.85 6.36
CA ARG A 12 17.31 -21.42 5.10
C ARG A 12 16.27 -20.53 4.43
N CYS A 13 15.37 -19.96 5.22
CA CYS A 13 14.28 -19.13 4.72
C CYS A 13 14.64 -17.64 4.65
N GLY A 14 15.81 -17.23 5.12
CA GLY A 14 16.22 -15.82 5.18
C GLY A 14 15.31 -14.95 6.05
N ILE A 15 14.80 -15.49 7.17
CA ILE A 15 13.93 -14.76 8.11
C ILE A 15 14.58 -14.70 9.48
N ASN A 16 14.52 -13.53 10.11
CA ASN A 16 15.00 -13.36 11.48
C ASN A 16 14.26 -14.32 12.46
N PRO A 17 14.96 -15.07 13.34
CA PRO A 17 14.34 -15.93 14.34
C PRO A 17 13.28 -15.24 15.21
N VAL A 18 13.42 -13.93 15.46
CA VAL A 18 12.42 -13.11 16.19
C VAL A 18 11.10 -13.05 15.41
N THR A 19 11.15 -12.88 14.10
CA THR A 19 9.96 -12.88 13.22
C THR A 19 9.27 -14.24 13.23
N LEU A 20 10.02 -15.34 13.12
CA LEU A 20 9.45 -16.69 13.22
C LEU A 20 8.76 -16.92 14.59
N ARG A 21 9.36 -16.46 15.68
CA ARG A 21 8.73 -16.51 17.01
C ARG A 21 7.46 -15.66 17.09
N ALA A 22 7.45 -14.49 16.46
CA ALA A 22 6.26 -13.65 16.39
C ALA A 22 5.15 -14.32 15.58
N TRP A 23 5.45 -14.90 14.42
CA TRP A 23 4.51 -15.66 13.59
C TRP A 23 3.89 -16.82 14.35
N GLN A 24 4.69 -17.58 15.09
CA GLN A 24 4.18 -18.64 15.95
C GLN A 24 3.27 -18.08 17.07
N ARG A 25 3.79 -17.15 17.90
CA ARG A 25 3.13 -16.76 19.16
C ARG A 25 1.96 -15.81 18.97
N ARG A 26 2.11 -14.81 18.11
CA ARG A 26 1.11 -13.72 17.96
C ARG A 26 0.07 -14.06 16.91
N TYR A 27 0.47 -14.75 15.84
CA TYR A 27 -0.39 -14.99 14.69
C TYR A 27 -0.79 -16.46 14.55
N GLY A 28 -0.19 -17.38 15.32
CA GLY A 28 -0.49 -18.81 15.22
C GLY A 28 -0.19 -19.40 13.85
N LEU A 29 0.74 -18.79 13.11
CA LEU A 29 1.05 -19.15 11.72
C LEU A 29 1.89 -20.42 11.62
N LEU A 30 2.63 -20.78 12.69
CA LEU A 30 3.49 -21.96 12.73
C LEU A 30 3.15 -22.77 13.97
N LYS A 31 3.22 -24.09 13.87
CA LYS A 31 2.96 -25.02 14.98
C LYS A 31 4.09 -26.08 15.07
N PRO A 32 5.36 -25.65 15.24
CA PRO A 32 6.48 -26.57 15.31
C PRO A 32 6.31 -27.55 16.47
N GLN A 33 6.79 -28.77 16.26
CA GLN A 33 6.86 -29.78 17.30
C GLN A 33 7.87 -29.37 18.38
N ARG A 34 7.81 -30.03 19.52
CA ARG A 34 8.82 -29.89 20.57
C ARG A 34 9.56 -31.21 20.75
N SER A 35 10.88 -31.14 20.84
CA SER A 35 11.70 -32.27 21.26
C SER A 35 11.44 -32.63 22.72
N GLU A 36 11.93 -33.80 23.16
CA GLU A 36 11.89 -34.19 24.57
C GLU A 36 12.56 -33.17 25.49
N GLY A 37 13.64 -32.51 25.02
CA GLY A 37 14.31 -31.41 25.72
C GLY A 37 13.57 -30.07 25.68
N GLY A 38 12.38 -30.01 25.07
CA GLY A 38 11.53 -28.81 25.01
C GLY A 38 11.91 -27.79 23.95
N HIS A 39 12.88 -28.10 23.07
CA HIS A 39 13.28 -27.22 21.97
C HIS A 39 12.30 -27.34 20.79
N ARG A 40 12.10 -26.24 20.05
CA ARG A 40 11.25 -26.25 18.85
C ARG A 40 11.95 -27.00 17.72
N GLN A 41 11.22 -27.91 17.09
CA GLN A 41 11.63 -28.64 15.91
C GLN A 41 10.64 -28.35 14.79
N PHE A 42 11.18 -27.92 13.66
CA PHE A 42 10.44 -27.64 12.44
C PHE A 42 10.73 -28.74 11.43
N ASP A 43 9.76 -29.09 10.62
CA ASP A 43 9.94 -30.04 9.52
C ASP A 43 9.93 -29.34 8.16
N ASP A 44 9.96 -30.13 7.08
CA ASP A 44 9.93 -29.59 5.72
C ASP A 44 8.58 -28.93 5.39
N GLU A 45 7.47 -29.33 6.03
CA GLU A 45 6.14 -28.70 5.83
C GLU A 45 6.10 -27.30 6.45
N ASP A 46 6.70 -27.13 7.63
CA ASP A 46 6.89 -25.82 8.25
C ASP A 46 7.70 -24.88 7.35
N ILE A 47 8.74 -25.38 6.69
CA ILE A 47 9.55 -24.60 5.74
C ILE A 47 8.71 -24.16 4.53
N LEU A 48 7.95 -25.07 3.92
CA LEU A 48 7.05 -24.73 2.81
C LEU A 48 6.01 -23.67 3.22
N ARG A 49 5.46 -23.82 4.42
CA ARG A 49 4.51 -22.85 4.99
C ARG A 49 5.15 -21.48 5.20
N ILE A 50 6.40 -21.43 5.66
CA ILE A 50 7.16 -20.19 5.82
C ILE A 50 7.38 -19.48 4.48
N GLU A 51 7.75 -20.22 3.43
CA GLU A 51 7.92 -19.66 2.09
C GLU A 51 6.59 -19.11 1.54
N GLU A 52 5.48 -19.79 1.80
CA GLU A 52 4.16 -19.29 1.39
C GLU A 52 3.75 -18.03 2.16
N ILE A 53 4.02 -17.95 3.48
CA ILE A 53 3.82 -16.72 4.26
C ILE A 53 4.62 -15.57 3.65
N LYS A 54 5.90 -15.80 3.31
CA LYS A 54 6.75 -14.79 2.65
C LYS A 54 6.15 -14.35 1.32
N ARG A 55 5.67 -15.29 0.51
CA ARG A 55 5.06 -15.00 -0.80
C ARG A 55 3.85 -14.07 -0.65
N LEU A 56 2.95 -14.38 0.29
CA LEU A 56 1.75 -13.57 0.57
C LEU A 56 2.11 -12.19 1.12
N MET A 57 3.08 -12.10 2.02
CA MET A 57 3.54 -10.81 2.52
C MET A 57 4.19 -9.96 1.43
N LYS A 58 4.96 -10.59 0.53
CA LYS A 58 5.57 -9.91 -0.62
C LYS A 58 4.53 -9.40 -1.60
N SER A 59 3.38 -10.08 -1.73
CA SER A 59 2.23 -9.57 -2.50
C SER A 59 1.41 -8.51 -1.74
N GLY A 60 1.93 -7.98 -0.63
CA GLY A 60 1.32 -6.90 0.15
C GLY A 60 0.22 -7.34 1.10
N VAL A 61 0.09 -8.62 1.46
CA VAL A 61 -0.82 -9.05 2.51
C VAL A 61 -0.26 -8.75 3.90
N SER A 62 -1.10 -8.24 4.78
CA SER A 62 -0.74 -8.05 6.19
C SER A 62 -0.63 -9.39 6.92
N VAL A 63 0.32 -9.52 7.84
CA VAL A 63 0.56 -10.76 8.61
C VAL A 63 -0.72 -11.26 9.31
N GLY A 64 -1.61 -10.35 9.71
CA GLY A 64 -2.89 -10.70 10.33
C GLY A 64 -3.85 -11.44 9.39
N LYS A 65 -3.82 -11.11 8.09
CA LYS A 65 -4.67 -11.74 7.06
C LYS A 65 -4.09 -13.05 6.52
N VAL A 66 -2.76 -13.21 6.56
CA VAL A 66 -2.06 -14.39 6.02
C VAL A 66 -2.65 -15.70 6.53
N LYS A 67 -2.99 -15.79 7.82
CA LYS A 67 -3.53 -17.04 8.41
C LYS A 67 -4.80 -17.50 7.70
N ALA A 68 -5.74 -16.58 7.48
CA ALA A 68 -7.02 -16.89 6.84
C ALA A 68 -6.81 -17.36 5.38
N LEU A 69 -5.90 -16.73 4.64
CA LEU A 69 -5.60 -17.14 3.26
C LEU A 69 -4.98 -18.54 3.20
N LEU A 70 -4.07 -18.86 4.14
CA LEU A 70 -3.46 -20.19 4.23
C LEU A 70 -4.49 -21.27 4.59
N GLU A 71 -5.47 -20.97 5.44
CA GLU A 71 -6.51 -21.92 5.84
C GLU A 71 -7.52 -22.15 4.72
N ASN A 72 -7.87 -21.11 3.95
CA ASN A 72 -8.76 -21.19 2.80
C ASN A 72 -8.07 -21.76 1.54
N LYS A 73 -6.75 -22.02 1.60
CA LYS A 73 -5.91 -22.41 0.45
C LYS A 73 -6.03 -21.42 -0.73
N GLU A 74 -6.28 -20.15 -0.43
CA GLU A 74 -6.39 -19.10 -1.44
C GLU A 74 -5.00 -18.60 -1.82
N ILE A 75 -4.61 -18.86 -3.06
CA ILE A 75 -3.43 -18.25 -3.66
C ILE A 75 -3.85 -16.88 -4.17
N LEU A 76 -3.22 -15.81 -3.68
CA LEU A 76 -3.35 -14.51 -4.33
C LEU A 76 -2.77 -14.56 -5.74
N THR A 77 -3.67 -14.41 -6.71
CA THR A 77 -3.37 -14.30 -8.13
C THR A 77 -4.12 -13.10 -8.72
N GLN A 78 -3.96 -12.84 -10.02
CA GLN A 78 -4.72 -11.81 -10.71
C GLN A 78 -6.24 -11.97 -10.54
N SER A 79 -6.75 -13.21 -10.47
CA SER A 79 -8.18 -13.45 -10.26
C SER A 79 -8.64 -13.01 -8.86
N SER A 80 -7.77 -13.13 -7.85
CA SER A 80 -8.08 -12.71 -6.48
C SER A 80 -8.29 -11.19 -6.39
N TRP A 81 -7.50 -10.41 -7.12
CA TRP A 81 -7.69 -8.94 -7.16
C TRP A 81 -9.03 -8.56 -7.81
N VAL A 82 -9.43 -9.27 -8.86
CA VAL A 82 -10.74 -9.07 -9.50
C VAL A 82 -11.86 -9.30 -8.50
N VAL A 83 -11.79 -10.35 -7.66
CA VAL A 83 -12.81 -10.60 -6.62
C VAL A 83 -12.91 -9.42 -5.64
N LEU A 84 -11.78 -8.90 -5.14
CA LEU A 84 -11.78 -7.76 -4.22
C LEU A 84 -12.31 -6.47 -4.88
N GLN A 85 -12.01 -6.26 -6.16
CA GLN A 85 -12.58 -5.15 -6.93
C GLN A 85 -14.10 -5.29 -7.07
N GLU A 86 -14.61 -6.50 -7.34
CA GLU A 86 -16.06 -6.76 -7.42
C GLU A 86 -16.74 -6.61 -6.05
N GLU A 87 -16.08 -6.96 -4.95
CA GLU A 87 -16.57 -6.66 -3.60
C GLU A 87 -16.73 -5.15 -3.38
N MET A 88 -15.73 -4.35 -3.78
CA MET A 88 -15.80 -2.89 -3.69
C MET A 88 -16.94 -2.33 -4.55
N LEU A 89 -17.04 -2.77 -5.81
CA LEU A 89 -18.12 -2.38 -6.72
C LEU A 89 -19.49 -2.75 -6.16
N THR A 90 -19.59 -3.90 -5.48
CA THR A 90 -20.82 -4.31 -4.79
C THR A 90 -21.23 -3.35 -3.70
N VAL A 91 -20.28 -2.87 -2.88
CA VAL A 91 -20.57 -1.85 -1.86
C VAL A 91 -20.99 -0.52 -2.50
N LEU A 92 -20.34 -0.13 -3.61
CA LEU A 92 -20.65 1.10 -4.35
C LEU A 92 -22.07 1.12 -4.92
N ARG A 93 -22.60 -0.03 -5.37
CA ARG A 93 -23.99 -0.13 -5.86
C ARG A 93 -25.04 0.27 -4.82
N TYR A 94 -24.73 0.20 -3.53
CA TYR A 94 -25.62 0.65 -2.46
C TYR A 94 -25.49 2.15 -2.14
N ALA A 95 -24.57 2.88 -2.79
CA ALA A 95 -24.33 4.31 -2.61
C ALA A 95 -24.27 4.75 -1.13
N ASN A 96 -23.63 3.95 -0.28
CA ASN A 96 -23.59 4.16 1.17
C ASN A 96 -22.16 4.51 1.64
N PRO A 97 -21.88 5.78 1.97
CA PRO A 97 -20.54 6.22 2.39
C PRO A 97 -20.02 5.51 3.64
N THR A 98 -20.88 5.18 4.59
CA THR A 98 -20.49 4.47 5.82
C THR A 98 -19.99 3.06 5.51
N LYS A 99 -20.68 2.34 4.62
CA LYS A 99 -20.23 1.01 4.18
C LYS A 99 -18.94 1.09 3.37
N LEU A 100 -18.77 2.12 2.53
CA LEU A 100 -17.54 2.34 1.77
C LEU A 100 -16.34 2.59 2.69
N ARG A 101 -16.48 3.47 3.68
CA ARG A 101 -15.43 3.70 4.70
C ARG A 101 -15.07 2.41 5.43
N ALA A 102 -16.07 1.64 5.84
CA ALA A 102 -15.84 0.36 6.51
C ALA A 102 -15.06 -0.62 5.60
N LYS A 103 -15.41 -0.71 4.32
CA LYS A 103 -14.74 -1.60 3.36
C LYS A 103 -13.31 -1.15 3.03
N ILE A 104 -13.08 0.14 2.83
CA ILE A 104 -11.72 0.69 2.66
C ILE A 104 -10.89 0.42 3.91
N GLY A 105 -11.45 0.63 5.10
CA GLY A 105 -10.78 0.33 6.36
C GLY A 105 -10.46 -1.16 6.54
N GLU A 106 -11.32 -2.06 6.07
CA GLU A 106 -11.07 -3.50 6.01
C GLU A 106 -9.89 -3.83 5.10
N PHE A 107 -9.93 -3.37 3.84
CA PHE A 107 -8.83 -3.60 2.91
C PHE A 107 -7.52 -3.00 3.42
N ARG A 108 -7.55 -1.82 4.04
CA ARG A 108 -6.36 -1.20 4.59
C ARG A 108 -5.73 -2.02 5.73
N ARG A 109 -6.52 -2.76 6.51
CA ARG A 109 -5.98 -3.68 7.55
C ARG A 109 -5.38 -4.93 6.93
N ASP A 110 -5.97 -5.41 5.85
CA ASP A 110 -5.62 -6.69 5.23
C ASP A 110 -4.49 -6.56 4.20
N TYR A 111 -4.33 -5.40 3.57
CA TYR A 111 -3.40 -5.15 2.47
C TYR A 111 -2.53 -3.90 2.71
N ALA A 112 -1.32 -3.93 2.17
CA ALA A 112 -0.39 -2.81 2.14
C ALA A 112 -0.98 -1.63 1.35
N MET A 113 -0.53 -0.41 1.68
CA MET A 113 -1.07 0.80 1.05
C MET A 113 -0.88 0.78 -0.47
N ASP A 114 0.28 0.33 -0.95
CA ASP A 114 0.55 0.26 -2.39
C ASP A 114 -0.41 -0.68 -3.11
N VAL A 115 -0.65 -1.88 -2.56
CA VAL A 115 -1.59 -2.85 -3.13
C VAL A 115 -3.03 -2.36 -3.10
N LEU A 116 -3.44 -1.71 -2.01
CA LEU A 116 -4.77 -1.13 -1.91
C LEU A 116 -5.01 -0.08 -3.01
N ILE A 117 -4.04 0.83 -3.22
CA ILE A 117 -4.18 1.88 -4.24
C ILE A 117 -4.10 1.30 -5.65
N ASP A 118 -3.08 0.49 -5.94
CA ASP A 118 -2.73 0.08 -7.30
C ASP A 118 -3.59 -1.08 -7.80
N MET A 119 -3.89 -2.05 -6.95
CA MET A 119 -4.55 -3.30 -7.36
C MET A 119 -6.06 -3.30 -7.09
N ILE A 120 -6.55 -2.42 -6.22
CA ILE A 120 -7.97 -2.37 -5.83
C ILE A 120 -8.60 -1.02 -6.21
N ILE A 121 -8.16 0.09 -5.63
CA ILE A 121 -8.81 1.39 -5.80
C ILE A 121 -8.71 1.89 -7.24
N THR A 122 -7.51 1.90 -7.81
CA THR A 122 -7.27 2.43 -9.16
C THR A 122 -8.07 1.68 -10.22
N PRO A 123 -8.06 0.32 -10.27
CA PRO A 123 -8.89 -0.41 -11.22
C PRO A 123 -10.38 -0.22 -11.02
N VAL A 124 -10.86 -0.13 -9.77
CA VAL A 124 -12.28 0.16 -9.49
C VAL A 124 -12.68 1.53 -10.02
N ARG A 125 -11.88 2.58 -9.76
CA ARG A 125 -12.12 3.93 -10.29
C ARG A 125 -12.10 3.96 -11.82
N GLN A 126 -11.15 3.26 -12.45
CA GLN A 126 -11.08 3.16 -13.91
C GLN A 126 -12.31 2.49 -14.52
N LYS A 127 -12.79 1.38 -13.93
CA LYS A 127 -14.05 0.73 -14.36
C LYS A 127 -15.25 1.68 -14.27
N MET A 128 -15.29 2.54 -13.25
CA MET A 128 -16.39 3.51 -13.07
C MET A 128 -16.35 4.66 -14.08
N ASN A 129 -15.18 5.06 -14.57
CA ASN A 129 -15.06 6.13 -15.54
C ASN A 129 -15.49 5.74 -16.97
N GLN A 130 -15.84 4.46 -17.19
CA GLN A 130 -16.21 3.94 -18.51
C GLN A 130 -17.73 3.92 -18.77
N ASP A 131 -18.58 4.28 -17.80
CA ASP A 131 -20.04 4.14 -17.91
C ASP A 131 -20.87 5.37 -17.45
N GLN A 132 -22.13 5.40 -17.89
CA GLN A 132 -23.18 6.45 -17.82
C GLN A 132 -23.27 7.36 -16.55
N ASN A 133 -24.10 8.41 -16.63
CA ASN A 133 -24.32 9.44 -15.58
C ASN A 133 -24.50 8.92 -14.13
N THR A 134 -25.17 7.78 -13.91
CA THR A 134 -25.34 7.20 -12.55
C THR A 134 -24.01 6.75 -11.94
N VAL A 135 -23.11 6.20 -12.77
CA VAL A 135 -21.79 5.76 -12.33
C VAL A 135 -20.92 6.96 -11.93
N ARG A 136 -21.09 8.11 -12.60
CA ARG A 136 -20.42 9.38 -12.23
C ARG A 136 -20.74 9.83 -10.81
N HIS A 137 -21.97 9.64 -10.34
CA HIS A 137 -22.36 10.00 -8.98
C HIS A 137 -21.71 9.08 -7.95
N MET A 138 -21.67 7.77 -8.23
CA MET A 138 -20.99 6.80 -7.37
C MET A 138 -19.48 7.04 -7.36
N ALA A 139 -18.88 7.40 -8.51
CA ALA A 139 -17.46 7.72 -8.62
C ALA A 139 -17.11 8.96 -7.80
N SER A 140 -17.93 10.01 -7.90
CA SER A 140 -17.79 11.21 -7.07
C SER A 140 -17.94 10.91 -5.57
N LEU A 141 -18.89 10.04 -5.19
CA LEU A 141 -19.05 9.58 -3.81
C LEU A 141 -17.81 8.82 -3.31
N LEU A 142 -17.28 7.91 -4.13
CA LEU A 142 -16.06 7.16 -3.83
C LEU A 142 -14.88 8.12 -3.64
N ASP A 143 -14.69 9.06 -4.56
CA ASP A 143 -13.61 10.05 -4.52
C ASP A 143 -13.66 10.88 -3.23
N GLY A 144 -14.84 11.33 -2.80
CA GLY A 144 -15.01 12.02 -1.52
C GLY A 144 -14.56 11.18 -0.32
N VAL A 145 -14.93 9.89 -0.29
CA VAL A 145 -14.51 8.95 0.78
C VAL A 145 -13.00 8.68 0.72
N LEU A 146 -12.41 8.60 -0.47
CA LEU A 146 -10.98 8.36 -0.66
C LEU A 146 -10.13 9.55 -0.21
N ILE A 147 -10.58 10.78 -0.48
CA ILE A 147 -9.93 12.00 0.02
C ILE A 147 -9.98 12.03 1.55
N GLU A 148 -11.12 11.71 2.17
CA GLU A 148 -11.22 11.61 3.63
C GLU A 148 -10.28 10.55 4.21
N PHE A 149 -10.20 9.38 3.58
CA PHE A 149 -9.26 8.32 3.95
C PHE A 149 -7.80 8.80 3.86
N ALA A 150 -7.45 9.53 2.81
CA ALA A 150 -6.12 10.11 2.65
C ALA A 150 -5.81 11.11 3.76
N ILE A 151 -6.71 12.07 4.02
CA ILE A 151 -6.57 13.06 5.10
C ILE A 151 -6.37 12.37 6.45
N THR A 152 -7.17 11.34 6.74
CA THR A 152 -7.02 10.56 7.97
C THR A 152 -5.62 9.94 8.08
N SER A 153 -5.10 9.38 6.98
CA SER A 153 -3.74 8.83 6.91
C SER A 153 -2.66 9.89 7.16
N LEU A 154 -2.84 11.12 6.63
CA LEU A 154 -1.93 12.24 6.88
C LEU A 154 -1.94 12.69 8.35
N VAL A 155 -3.12 12.80 8.96
CA VAL A 155 -3.25 13.16 10.37
C VAL A 155 -2.61 12.11 11.28
N GLU A 156 -2.78 10.83 10.95
CA GLU A 156 -2.16 9.74 11.71
C GLU A 156 -0.63 9.72 11.58
N SER A 157 -0.07 10.05 10.41
CA SER A 157 1.38 10.06 10.23
C SER A 157 2.07 11.13 11.08
N ARG A 158 1.43 12.30 11.22
CA ARG A 158 1.93 13.43 12.04
C ARG A 158 2.01 13.13 13.54
N LYS A 159 1.31 12.09 14.02
CA LYS A 159 1.41 11.64 15.42
C LYS A 159 2.69 10.84 15.70
N LYS A 160 3.48 10.53 14.67
CA LYS A 160 4.70 9.72 14.75
C LYS A 160 5.89 10.58 14.32
N VAL A 161 7.10 10.18 14.73
CA VAL A 161 8.34 10.78 14.22
C VAL A 161 8.40 10.56 12.71
N GLY A 162 8.66 11.63 11.96
CA GLY A 162 8.68 11.63 10.50
C GLY A 162 9.46 12.82 9.96
N LYS A 163 9.50 12.95 8.64
CA LYS A 163 10.10 14.08 7.92
C LYS A 163 9.01 14.81 7.14
N ASP A 164 9.08 16.13 7.10
CA ASP A 164 8.16 16.95 6.32
C ASP A 164 8.51 16.93 4.83
N ALA A 165 7.49 16.89 3.98
CA ALA A 165 7.63 17.09 2.55
C ALA A 165 6.35 17.65 1.93
N LEU A 166 6.52 18.34 0.80
CA LEU A 166 5.46 18.87 -0.03
C LEU A 166 5.19 17.93 -1.20
N LEU A 167 3.92 17.62 -1.48
CA LEU A 167 3.51 16.90 -2.67
C LEU A 167 2.81 17.84 -3.65
N ILE A 168 3.27 17.83 -4.90
CA ILE A 168 2.74 18.65 -6.00
C ILE A 168 2.29 17.72 -7.13
N GLY A 169 1.04 17.83 -7.54
CA GLY A 169 0.57 17.25 -8.81
C GLY A 169 1.12 18.09 -9.97
N TRP A 170 1.78 17.47 -10.94
CA TRP A 170 2.41 18.14 -12.07
C TRP A 170 1.80 17.67 -13.39
N GLU A 171 1.09 18.57 -14.08
CA GLU A 171 0.41 18.28 -15.36
C GLU A 171 -0.46 17.01 -15.29
N CYS A 172 -1.26 16.88 -14.22
CA CYS A 172 -2.15 15.74 -13.97
C CYS A 172 -3.57 16.19 -13.62
N ASP A 173 -4.58 15.41 -14.02
CA ASP A 173 -5.99 15.79 -13.83
C ASP A 173 -6.69 15.05 -12.68
N ASP A 174 -6.05 14.03 -12.11
CA ASP A 174 -6.65 13.17 -11.08
C ASP A 174 -6.30 13.64 -9.66
N ARG A 175 -7.08 14.62 -9.18
CA ARG A 175 -6.92 15.21 -7.84
C ARG A 175 -7.10 14.18 -6.72
N THR A 176 -8.06 13.28 -6.85
CA THR A 176 -8.31 12.25 -5.85
C THR A 176 -7.10 11.32 -5.72
N HIS A 177 -6.50 10.93 -6.85
CA HIS A 177 -5.32 10.08 -6.83
C HIS A 177 -4.08 10.80 -6.26
N LEU A 178 -3.94 12.11 -6.49
CA LEU A 178 -2.92 12.92 -5.81
C LEU A 178 -3.02 12.79 -4.27
N TRP A 179 -4.23 12.82 -3.71
CA TRP A 179 -4.45 12.59 -2.27
C TRP A 179 -4.11 11.15 -1.85
N LEU A 180 -4.37 10.14 -2.68
CA LEU A 180 -3.98 8.75 -2.41
C LEU A 180 -2.45 8.60 -2.37
N GLU A 181 -1.72 9.29 -3.25
CA GLU A 181 -0.26 9.31 -3.22
C GLU A 181 0.30 10.04 -1.99
N ALA A 182 -0.36 11.10 -1.54
CA ALA A 182 -0.05 11.71 -0.26
C ALA A 182 -0.20 10.70 0.90
N ALA A 183 -1.28 9.91 0.89
CA ALA A 183 -1.50 8.84 1.88
C ALA A 183 -0.43 7.73 1.79
N ARG A 184 0.00 7.38 0.57
CA ARG A 184 1.08 6.42 0.31
C ARG A 184 2.40 6.88 0.91
N LEU A 185 2.79 8.13 0.65
CA LEU A 185 3.99 8.74 1.22
C LEU A 185 3.90 8.87 2.74
N ALA A 186 2.74 9.24 3.27
CA ALA A 186 2.51 9.29 4.71
C ALA A 186 2.68 7.94 5.38
N TRP A 187 2.25 6.86 4.72
CA TRP A 187 2.48 5.50 5.21
C TRP A 187 3.95 5.08 5.16
N LYS A 188 4.73 5.65 4.24
CA LYS A 188 6.20 5.51 4.17
C LYS A 188 6.95 6.38 5.20
N GLY A 189 6.23 7.09 6.07
CA GLY A 189 6.80 7.84 7.21
C GLY A 189 6.99 9.33 6.97
N TRP A 190 6.43 9.88 5.89
CA TRP A 190 6.46 11.32 5.62
C TRP A 190 5.29 12.06 6.27
N HIS A 191 5.51 13.32 6.62
CA HIS A 191 4.48 14.28 6.97
C HIS A 191 4.24 15.11 5.70
N ILE A 192 3.19 14.77 4.96
CA ILE A 192 2.93 15.36 3.64
C ILE A 192 1.97 16.54 3.77
N ASP A 193 2.42 17.69 3.26
CA ASP A 193 1.56 18.80 2.86
C ASP A 193 1.25 18.66 1.35
N VAL A 194 0.00 18.87 0.95
CA VAL A 194 -0.45 18.65 -0.44
C VAL A 194 -0.83 19.98 -1.07
N LEU A 195 -0.26 20.29 -2.24
CA LEU A 195 -0.84 21.30 -3.12
C LEU A 195 -2.10 20.69 -3.74
N SER A 196 -3.26 21.13 -3.27
CA SER A 196 -4.56 20.51 -3.59
C SER A 196 -4.94 20.60 -5.07
N GLU A 197 -4.34 21.54 -5.81
CA GLU A 197 -4.55 21.75 -7.23
C GLU A 197 -3.28 21.34 -7.99
N PRO A 198 -3.39 20.45 -8.99
CA PRO A 198 -2.30 20.18 -9.92
C PRO A 198 -1.81 21.45 -10.61
N ILE A 199 -0.50 21.52 -10.84
CA ILE A 199 0.19 22.69 -11.37
C ILE A 199 0.88 22.30 -12.68
N ASP A 200 0.67 23.09 -13.73
CA ASP A 200 1.32 22.85 -15.04
C ASP A 200 2.82 23.16 -15.00
N SER A 201 3.20 24.20 -14.25
CA SER A 201 4.58 24.65 -14.10
C SER A 201 4.95 24.81 -12.63
N PRO A 202 5.35 23.71 -11.95
CA PRO A 202 5.82 23.76 -10.57
C PRO A 202 7.02 24.68 -10.43
N ARG A 203 7.07 25.41 -9.30
CA ARG A 203 8.14 26.37 -8.98
C ARG A 203 8.74 26.05 -7.61
N PRO A 204 9.75 25.17 -7.53
CA PRO A 204 10.41 24.80 -6.28
C PRO A 204 10.95 26.00 -5.49
N GLU A 205 11.31 27.09 -6.17
CA GLU A 205 11.80 28.33 -5.58
C GLU A 205 10.81 29.01 -4.63
N LEU A 206 9.51 28.72 -4.75
CA LEU A 206 8.48 29.23 -3.83
C LEU A 206 8.45 28.48 -2.48
N PHE A 207 9.14 27.35 -2.39
CA PHE A 207 9.17 26.49 -1.20
C PHE A 207 10.63 26.22 -0.75
N PRO A 208 11.38 27.27 -0.41
CA PRO A 208 12.81 27.15 -0.14
C PRO A 208 13.09 26.21 1.05
N GLY A 209 14.06 25.32 0.88
CA GLY A 209 14.49 24.37 1.91
C GLY A 209 13.56 23.18 2.17
N GLN A 210 12.40 23.11 1.50
CA GLN A 210 11.47 22.00 1.67
C GLN A 210 11.85 20.81 0.79
N LYS A 211 11.61 19.59 1.29
CA LYS A 211 11.63 18.38 0.45
C LYS A 211 10.38 18.38 -0.42
N ILE A 212 10.54 18.24 -1.73
CA ILE A 212 9.41 18.26 -2.68
C ILE A 212 9.32 16.93 -3.41
N PHE A 213 8.11 16.37 -3.42
CA PHE A 213 7.69 15.29 -4.30
C PHE A 213 6.82 15.87 -5.42
N VAL A 214 7.13 15.53 -6.66
CA VAL A 214 6.26 15.81 -7.81
C VAL A 214 5.65 14.51 -8.33
N TRP A 215 4.37 14.53 -8.65
CA TRP A 215 3.63 13.38 -9.17
C TRP A 215 2.88 13.77 -10.43
N THR A 216 3.03 12.99 -11.51
CA THR A 216 2.41 13.27 -12.81
C THR A 216 1.30 12.26 -13.17
N GLY A 217 1.07 11.25 -12.32
CA GLY A 217 0.14 10.15 -12.56
C GLY A 217 0.57 9.13 -13.63
N LYS A 218 1.71 9.35 -14.28
CA LYS A 218 2.27 8.51 -15.34
C LYS A 218 3.79 8.58 -15.30
N THR A 219 4.46 7.83 -16.15
CA THR A 219 5.90 7.99 -16.35
C THR A 219 6.22 9.43 -16.81
N PRO A 220 7.21 10.11 -16.21
CA PRO A 220 7.61 11.45 -16.64
C PRO A 220 7.99 11.49 -18.12
N THR A 221 7.63 12.57 -18.80
CA THR A 221 8.14 12.84 -20.15
C THR A 221 9.62 13.22 -20.10
N ALA A 222 10.33 13.12 -21.23
CA ALA A 222 11.73 13.55 -21.32
C ALA A 222 11.93 14.99 -20.84
N ARG A 223 11.04 15.91 -21.24
CA ARG A 223 11.04 17.31 -20.77
C ARG A 223 10.88 17.42 -19.26
N GLN A 224 9.97 16.67 -18.66
CA GLN A 224 9.76 16.67 -17.21
C GLN A 224 10.98 16.11 -16.47
N GLN A 225 11.64 15.10 -17.04
CA GLN A 225 12.86 14.54 -16.49
C GLN A 225 14.03 15.54 -16.55
N GLU A 226 14.26 16.18 -17.70
CA GLU A 226 15.26 17.24 -17.84
C GLU A 226 15.03 18.39 -16.85
N GLN A 227 13.78 18.80 -16.68
CA GLN A 227 13.42 19.86 -15.74
C GLN A 227 13.63 19.46 -14.27
N LEU A 228 13.35 18.19 -13.91
CA LEU A 228 13.65 17.63 -12.59
C LEU A 228 15.15 17.66 -12.29
N ASP A 229 15.96 17.25 -13.26
CA ASP A 229 17.41 17.22 -13.11
C ASP A 229 17.97 18.64 -13.03
N HIS A 230 17.45 19.58 -13.82
CA HIS A 230 17.78 20.99 -13.71
C HIS A 230 17.48 21.58 -12.32
N TRP A 231 16.31 21.29 -11.73
CA TRP A 231 16.00 21.76 -10.37
C TRP A 231 16.94 21.17 -9.32
N ARG A 232 17.37 19.92 -9.48
CA ARG A 232 18.34 19.28 -8.58
C ARG A 232 19.73 19.91 -8.71
N GLU A 233 20.16 20.23 -9.92
CA GLU A 233 21.42 20.96 -10.17
C GLU A 233 21.42 22.35 -9.52
N GLN A 234 20.26 23.00 -9.48
CA GLN A 234 20.06 24.27 -8.75
C GLN A 234 20.02 24.11 -7.22
N GLY A 235 20.09 22.88 -6.70
CA GLY A 235 20.12 22.57 -5.27
C GLY A 235 18.75 22.37 -4.63
N PHE A 236 17.65 22.36 -5.40
CA PHE A 236 16.34 22.07 -4.84
C PHE A 236 16.18 20.59 -4.51
N ALA A 237 15.59 20.28 -3.36
CA ALA A 237 15.37 18.91 -2.89
C ALA A 237 14.15 18.23 -3.56
N VAL A 238 14.08 18.25 -4.90
CA VAL A 238 12.95 17.73 -5.68
C VAL A 238 13.18 16.27 -6.10
N SER A 239 12.14 15.44 -5.94
CA SER A 239 12.12 14.07 -6.47
C SER A 239 10.79 13.75 -7.12
N PHE A 240 10.84 13.00 -8.22
CA PHE A 240 9.65 12.37 -8.77
C PHE A 240 9.12 11.32 -7.79
N HIS A 241 7.80 11.27 -7.66
CA HIS A 241 7.04 10.27 -6.93
C HIS A 241 6.09 9.59 -7.92
N GLY A 242 6.20 8.27 -8.04
CA GLY A 242 5.36 7.43 -8.89
C GLY A 242 5.77 5.97 -8.75
N ALA A 243 4.99 5.07 -9.36
CA ALA A 243 5.42 3.69 -9.50
C ALA A 243 6.64 3.62 -10.42
N GLU A 244 7.72 2.98 -9.95
CA GLU A 244 8.83 2.51 -10.79
C GLU A 244 8.40 1.30 -11.62
#